data_AF-A0A967QZX5-F1
#
_entry.id   AF-A0A967QZX5-F1
#
_cell.length_a   1.000
_cell.length_b   1.000
_cell.length_c   1.000
_cell.angle_alpha   90.00
_cell.angle_beta   90.00
_cell.angle_gamma   90.00
#
_symmetry.space_group_name_H-M   'P 1'
#
loop_
_entity.id
_entity.type
_entity.pdbx_description
1 polymer ?
#
loop_
_entity_poly.entity_id
_entity_poly.type
_entity_poly.pdbx_seq_one_letter_code
_entity_poly.pdbx_strand_id
1 'polypeptide(L)'
;VGGVMALWQRCVHLGCRVPWCQPSQGFECPCHGSKYNSIGEYYAGPAPRNLDRFVVEETSAGELVIKTGSIIQTPRSLQRSVSYPQGPSCIGAIGGGE
;
A
#
# COMPACT_ATOMS: atom_id res chain seq x y z
N VAL A 1 15.60 -12.66 -5.80
CA VAL A 1 15.70 -12.53 -4.33
C VAL A 1 14.32 -12.19 -3.80
N GLY A 2 13.70 -13.13 -3.08
CA GLY A 2 12.42 -12.91 -2.40
C GLY A 2 12.67 -12.31 -1.02
N GLY A 3 11.77 -11.44 -0.56
CA GLY A 3 11.83 -10.83 0.76
C GLY A 3 10.42 -10.45 1.21
N VAL A 4 10.21 -10.35 2.53
CA VAL A 4 8.93 -9.93 3.11
C VAL A 4 8.95 -8.43 3.34
N MET A 5 7.84 -7.77 3.03
CA MET A 5 7.64 -6.35 3.33
C MET A 5 6.43 -6.19 4.24
N ALA A 6 6.59 -5.43 5.32
CA ALA A 6 5.50 -5.07 6.21
C ALA A 6 4.91 -3.72 5.80
N LEU A 7 3.71 -3.73 5.21
CA LEU A 7 2.95 -2.55 4.84
C LEU A 7 1.84 -2.27 5.85
N TRP A 8 1.59 -1.01 6.15
CA TRP A 8 0.45 -0.62 6.96
C TRP A 8 -0.81 -0.56 6.09
N GLN A 9 -1.81 -1.39 6.37
CA GLN A 9 -3.15 -1.32 5.74
C GLN A 9 -3.98 -0.13 6.25
N ARG A 10 -3.33 1.03 6.40
CA ARG A 10 -3.92 2.31 6.81
C ARG A 10 -3.63 3.33 5.71
N CYS A 11 -4.69 3.94 5.20
CA CYS A 11 -4.59 4.92 4.14
C CYS A 11 -3.88 6.15 4.67
N VAL A 12 -2.82 6.58 3.98
CA VAL A 12 -2.05 7.76 4.38
C VAL A 12 -2.74 9.08 4.00
N HIS A 13 -3.94 9.01 3.43
CA HIS A 13 -4.85 10.16 3.31
C HIS A 13 -5.40 10.55 4.70
N LEU A 14 -6.39 9.81 5.21
CA LEU A 14 -7.10 10.12 6.46
C LEU A 14 -7.27 8.89 7.38
N GLY A 15 -6.54 7.80 7.15
CA GLY A 15 -6.46 6.67 8.09
C GLY A 15 -7.46 5.52 7.90
N CYS A 16 -8.31 5.53 6.87
CA CYS A 16 -9.17 4.39 6.54
C CYS A 16 -8.38 3.09 6.32
N ARG A 17 -9.00 1.93 6.56
CA ARG A 17 -8.40 0.64 6.16
C ARG A 17 -8.24 0.57 4.64
N VAL A 18 -7.14 -0.03 4.18
CA VAL A 18 -6.85 -0.25 2.75
C VAL A 18 -6.78 -1.76 2.46
N PRO A 19 -7.90 -2.40 2.09
CA PRO A 19 -7.93 -3.83 1.77
C PRO A 19 -7.16 -4.17 0.49
N TRP A 20 -6.73 -5.42 0.39
CA TRP A 20 -6.21 -6.01 -0.84
C TRP A 20 -7.34 -6.24 -1.86
N CYS A 21 -7.07 -5.93 -3.12
CA CYS A 21 -7.93 -6.19 -4.25
C CYS A 21 -7.33 -7.29 -5.13
N GLN A 22 -7.95 -8.46 -5.12
CA GLN A 22 -7.46 -9.64 -5.84
C GLN A 22 -7.39 -9.42 -7.37
N PRO A 23 -8.40 -8.84 -8.05
CA PRO A 23 -8.29 -8.63 -9.49
C PRO A 23 -7.22 -7.62 -9.89
N SER A 24 -7.09 -6.47 -9.20
CA SER A 24 -6.09 -5.45 -9.54
C SER A 24 -4.67 -5.78 -9.04
N GLN A 25 -4.54 -6.73 -8.10
CA GLN A 25 -3.29 -7.11 -7.43
C GLN A 25 -2.64 -5.92 -6.69
N GLY A 26 -3.45 -5.16 -5.94
CA GLY A 26 -2.97 -4.04 -5.13
C GLY A 26 -3.91 -3.70 -3.98
N PHE A 27 -3.64 -2.60 -3.29
CA PHE A 27 -4.42 -2.12 -2.15
C PHE A 27 -5.32 -0.96 -2.55
N GLU A 28 -6.61 -1.03 -2.21
CA GLU A 28 -7.58 -0.02 -2.64
C GLU A 28 -8.38 0.51 -1.45
N CYS A 29 -8.27 1.81 -1.18
CA CYS A 29 -8.99 2.48 -0.11
C CYS A 29 -10.42 2.83 -0.58
N PRO A 30 -11.48 2.25 0.01
CA PRO A 30 -12.85 2.48 -0.44
C PRO A 30 -13.40 3.87 -0.06
N CYS A 31 -12.74 4.60 0.84
CA CYS A 31 -13.25 5.89 1.33
C CYS A 31 -13.19 6.99 0.27
N HIS A 32 -12.01 7.21 -0.32
CA HIS A 32 -11.76 8.31 -1.28
C HIS A 32 -10.93 7.85 -2.48
N GLY A 33 -10.72 6.53 -2.64
CA GLY A 33 -10.13 5.98 -3.86
C GLY A 33 -8.65 6.05 -3.99
N SER A 34 -7.93 6.19 -2.88
CA SER A 34 -6.49 5.99 -2.90
C SER A 34 -6.17 4.53 -3.26
N LYS A 35 -5.41 4.34 -4.33
CA LYS A 35 -4.99 3.03 -4.83
C LYS A 35 -3.48 2.92 -4.71
N TYR A 36 -3.00 1.75 -4.34
CA TYR A 36 -1.59 1.42 -4.20
C TYR A 36 -1.32 0.07 -4.87
N ASN A 37 -0.15 -0.11 -5.44
CA ASN A 37 0.22 -1.39 -6.04
C ASN A 37 0.59 -2.44 -4.98
N SER A 38 1.03 -3.63 -5.43
CA SER A 38 1.33 -4.77 -4.55
C SER A 38 2.42 -4.54 -3.50
N ILE A 39 3.28 -3.53 -3.71
CA ILE A 39 4.35 -3.15 -2.79
C ILE A 39 4.06 -1.82 -2.06
N GLY A 40 2.82 -1.32 -2.15
CA GLY A 40 2.35 -0.14 -1.43
C GLY A 40 2.73 1.20 -2.07
N GLU A 41 3.25 1.23 -3.30
CA GLU A 41 3.47 2.49 -4.02
C GLU A 41 2.13 3.09 -4.45
N TYR A 42 2.00 4.40 -4.29
CA TYR A 42 0.83 5.16 -4.71
C TYR A 42 0.58 5.03 -6.22
N TYR A 43 -0.69 4.86 -6.59
CA TYR A 43 -1.15 4.79 -7.98
C TYR A 43 -2.14 5.90 -8.36
N ALA A 44 -3.16 6.15 -7.52
CA ALA A 44 -4.23 7.11 -7.78
C ALA A 44 -4.93 7.55 -6.48
N GLY A 45 -5.73 8.62 -6.53
CA GLY A 45 -6.53 9.16 -5.42
C GLY A 45 -5.83 10.23 -4.58
N PRO A 46 -6.40 10.66 -3.44
CA PRO A 46 -5.91 11.82 -2.69
C PRO A 46 -4.67 11.56 -1.82
N ALA A 47 -4.33 10.30 -1.52
CA ALA A 47 -3.23 9.96 -0.60
C ALA A 47 -1.89 10.62 -0.99
N PRO A 48 -1.24 11.41 -0.11
CA PRO A 48 -0.11 12.26 -0.47
C PRO A 48 1.21 11.51 -0.73
N ARG A 49 1.27 10.21 -0.44
CA ARG A 49 2.50 9.41 -0.43
C ARG A 49 2.21 7.91 -0.54
N ASN A 50 3.25 7.07 -0.57
CA ASN A 50 3.11 5.62 -0.54
C ASN A 50 2.61 5.14 0.83
N LEU A 51 2.13 3.89 0.92
CA LEU A 51 1.80 3.27 2.19
C LEU A 51 3.01 3.29 3.13
N ASP A 52 2.73 3.46 4.42
CA ASP A 52 3.71 3.28 5.48
C ASP A 52 4.25 1.86 5.47
N ARG A 53 5.55 1.72 5.67
CA ARG A 53 6.20 0.42 5.84
C ARG A 53 7.01 0.39 7.13
N PHE A 54 7.34 -0.81 7.55
CA PHE A 54 8.08 -1.04 8.79
C PHE A 54 9.34 -1.84 8.52
N VAL A 55 10.33 -1.67 9.40
CA VAL A 55 11.49 -2.56 9.44
C VAL A 55 11.02 -3.96 9.83
N VAL A 56 11.44 -4.95 9.04
CA VAL A 56 11.25 -6.37 9.33
C VAL A 56 12.63 -6.93 9.66
N GLU A 57 12.77 -7.50 10.84
CA GLU A 57 13.95 -8.24 11.28
C GLU A 57 13.60 -9.72 11.38
N GLU A 58 14.50 -10.60 10.97
CA GLU A 58 14.37 -12.03 11.20
C GLU A 58 15.24 -12.44 12.39
N THR A 59 14.68 -13.17 13.34
CA THR A 59 15.43 -13.70 14.48
C THR A 59 16.24 -14.93 14.05
N SER A 60 17.23 -15.33 14.86
CA SER A 60 17.97 -16.58 14.62
C SER A 60 17.09 -17.84 14.67
N ALA A 61 15.88 -17.74 15.22
CA ALA A 61 14.88 -18.81 15.24
C ALA A 61 13.95 -18.80 13.99
N GLY A 62 14.17 -17.88 13.04
CA GLY A 62 13.35 -17.74 11.83
C GLY A 62 12.04 -16.99 12.04
N GLU A 63 11.88 -16.26 13.15
CA GLU A 63 10.68 -15.45 13.40
C GLU A 63 10.84 -14.05 12.80
N LEU A 64 9.75 -13.51 12.22
CA LEU A 64 9.74 -12.14 11.71
C LEU A 64 9.24 -11.17 12.77
N VAL A 65 10.06 -10.18 13.11
CA VAL A 65 9.76 -9.10 14.06
C VAL A 65 9.55 -7.81 13.26
N ILE A 66 8.35 -7.24 13.35
CA ILE A 66 8.00 -5.97 12.71
C ILE A 66 8.20 -4.83 13.73
N LYS A 67 9.11 -3.90 13.46
CA LYS A 67 9.36 -2.74 14.34
C LYS A 67 8.32 -1.63 14.10
N THR A 68 7.17 -1.74 14.76
CA THR A 68 6.06 -0.79 14.60
C THR A 68 6.34 0.62 15.16
N GLY A 69 7.35 0.78 16.02
CA GLY A 69 7.79 2.08 16.54
C GLY A 69 8.55 2.95 15.52
N SER A 70 8.99 2.37 14.40
CA SER A 70 9.78 3.07 13.36
C SER A 70 9.05 3.01 12.03
N ILE A 71 8.20 4.01 11.77
CA ILE A 71 7.45 4.12 10.52
C ILE A 71 8.35 4.68 9.42
N ILE A 72 8.45 3.98 8.30
CA ILE A 72 9.18 4.43 7.12
C ILE A 72 8.18 5.01 6.12
N GLN A 73 8.26 6.32 5.90
CA GLN A 73 7.46 7.04 4.92
C GLN A 73 8.26 7.24 3.64
N THR A 74 7.63 7.10 2.47
CA THR A 74 8.27 7.41 1.19
C THR A 74 7.37 8.25 0.29
N PRO A 75 7.93 9.23 -0.44
CA PRO A 75 7.16 10.09 -1.34
C PRO A 75 6.58 9.27 -2.50
N ARG A 76 5.61 9.86 -3.19
CA ARG A 76 5.11 9.30 -4.47
C ARG A 76 6.28 9.18 -5.46
N SER A 77 6.31 8.09 -6.22
CA SER A 77 7.25 7.93 -7.34
C SER A 77 6.56 8.25 -8.67
N LEU A 78 7.27 8.93 -9.57
CA LEU A 78 6.83 9.14 -10.95
C LEU A 78 6.95 7.85 -11.78
N GLN A 79 7.88 6.97 -11.40
CA GLN A 79 8.13 5.69 -12.05
C GLN A 79 7.71 4.56 -11.11
N ARG A 80 6.85 3.67 -11.60
CA ARG A 80 6.35 2.53 -10.83
C ARG A 80 7.34 1.38 -10.92
N SER A 81 7.63 0.76 -9.79
CA SER A 81 8.60 -0.34 -9.73
C SER A 81 7.98 -1.69 -10.10
N VAL A 82 6.64 -1.79 -10.07
CA VAL A 82 5.89 -3.00 -10.43
C VAL A 82 4.67 -2.68 -11.31
N SER A 83 4.28 -3.67 -12.13
CA SER A 83 3.08 -3.56 -12.97
C SER A 83 1.80 -3.57 -12.12
N TYR A 84 0.98 -2.54 -12.30
CA TYR A 84 -0.32 -2.37 -11.66
C TYR A 84 -1.13 -1.30 -12.45
N PRO A 85 -2.47 -1.45 -12.58
CA PRO A 85 -3.29 -2.57 -12.12
C PRO A 85 -3.18 -3.79 -13.06
N GLN A 86 -3.36 -4.99 -12.50
CA GLN A 86 -3.35 -6.26 -13.27
C GLN A 86 -4.77 -6.75 -13.64
N GLY A 87 -5.79 -6.01 -13.23
CA GLY A 87 -7.19 -6.32 -13.44
C GLY A 87 -8.10 -5.21 -12.88
N PRO A 88 -9.43 -5.43 -12.85
CA PRO A 88 -10.38 -4.41 -12.45
C PRO A 88 -10.24 -4.00 -10.97
N SER A 89 -10.68 -2.78 -10.68
CA SER A 89 -10.75 -2.26 -9.30
C SER A 89 -11.81 -3.03 -8.49
N CYS A 90 -11.58 -3.21 -7.19
CA CYS A 90 -12.54 -3.76 -6.25
C CYS A 90 -13.44 -2.69 -5.64
N ILE A 91 -12.99 -1.44 -5.64
CA ILE A 91 -13.82 -0.30 -5.32
C ILE A 91 -14.55 0.12 -6.60
N GLY A 92 -15.87 0.29 -6.53
CA GLY A 92 -16.67 0.78 -7.66
C GLY A 92 -16.20 2.15 -8.14
N ALA A 93 -16.88 2.72 -9.14
CA ALA A 93 -16.64 4.10 -9.56
C ALA A 93 -17.08 5.08 -8.46
N ILE A 94 -16.28 5.17 -7.40
CA ILE A 94 -16.35 6.26 -6.46
C ILE A 94 -16.00 7.53 -7.25
N GLY A 95 -16.98 8.42 -7.40
CA GLY A 95 -16.82 9.66 -8.13
C GLY A 95 -15.60 10.39 -7.57
N GLY A 96 -14.59 10.61 -8.41
CA GLY A 96 -13.38 11.36 -8.09
C GLY A 96 -13.70 12.84 -7.96
N GLY A 97 -14.47 13.19 -6.94
CA GLY A 97 -14.78 14.56 -6.57
C GLY A 97 -13.84 15.04 -5.48
N GLU A 98 -12.59 15.31 -5.85
CA GLU A 98 -11.77 16.43 -5.36
C GLU A 98 -10.83 16.88 -6.49
#